data_AF-A0A3E1Q7P8-F1
#
_entry.id   AF-A0A3E1Q7P8-F1
#
_cell.length_a   1.000
_cell.length_b   1.000
_cell.length_c   1.000
_cell.angle_alpha   90.00
_cell.angle_beta   90.00
_cell.angle_gamma   90.00
#
_symmetry.space_group_name_H-M   'P 1'
#
loop_
_entity.id
_entity.type
_entity.pdbx_description
1 polymer ?
#
loop_
_entity_poly.entity_id
_entity_poly.type
_entity_poly.pdbx_seq_one_letter_code
_entity_poly.pdbx_strand_id
1 'polypeptide(L)' 'MSSNQEHRDAPMPYGVTLLTDHDLAKLFKVSLSSVYRWRKQKLLPYFKMGNTCYYVQEVIVPLLVAKGSRGLQTAPVENQ' A
#
# COMPACT_ATOMS: atom_id res chain seq x y z
N MET A 1 10.56 36.45 5.38
CA MET A 1 10.81 35.86 4.04
C MET A 1 10.91 34.36 4.24
N SER A 2 9.87 33.62 3.90
CA SER A 2 9.78 32.18 4.13
C SER A 2 10.48 31.43 3.00
N SER A 3 11.59 30.76 3.33
CA SER A 3 12.31 29.90 2.40
C SER A 3 11.52 28.62 2.19
N ASN A 4 10.69 28.56 1.14
CA ASN A 4 10.15 27.30 0.63
C ASN A 4 11.31 26.52 0.02
N GLN A 5 11.92 25.65 0.82
CA GLN A 5 12.97 24.75 0.38
C GLN A 5 12.34 23.69 -0.51
N GLU A 6 12.49 23.86 -1.83
CA GLU A 6 12.13 22.87 -2.83
C GLU A 6 12.82 21.54 -2.47
N HIS A 7 12.02 20.58 -2.01
CA HIS A 7 12.45 19.23 -1.77
C HIS A 7 12.71 18.59 -3.14
N ARG A 8 13.93 18.78 -3.66
CA ARG A 8 14.36 18.15 -4.91
C ARG A 8 14.28 16.64 -4.72
N ASP A 9 13.41 16.00 -5.50
CA ASP A 9 13.25 14.56 -5.54
C ASP A 9 14.62 13.90 -5.77
N ALA A 10 15.17 13.32 -4.71
CA ALA A 10 16.36 12.50 -4.84
C ALA A 10 16.04 11.34 -5.80
N PRO A 11 16.90 11.04 -6.78
CA PRO A 11 16.66 9.92 -7.68
C PRO A 11 16.55 8.65 -6.84
N MET A 12 15.37 8.04 -6.87
CA MET A 12 15.05 6.88 -6.05
C MET A 12 15.98 5.73 -6.47
N PRO A 13 16.74 5.12 -5.53
CA PRO A 13 17.63 4.02 -5.88
C PRO A 13 16.80 2.92 -6.56
N TYR A 14 17.25 2.47 -7.73
CA TYR A 14 16.59 1.41 -8.50
C TYR A 14 16.27 0.23 -7.57
N GLY A 15 14.98 0.01 -7.28
CA GLY A 15 14.62 -1.21 -6.58
C GLY A 15 13.23 -1.35 -5.97
N VAL A 16 12.52 -0.28 -5.60
CA VAL A 16 11.21 -0.44 -4.94
C VAL A 16 10.29 0.74 -5.23
N THR A 17 9.11 0.46 -5.80
CA THR A 17 8.08 1.49 -5.97
C THR A 17 7.15 1.52 -4.76
N LEU A 18 7.06 2.68 -4.12
CA LEU A 18 6.15 2.90 -2.99
C LEU A 18 4.84 3.51 -3.46
N LEU A 19 3.75 2.90 -3.01
CA LEU A 19 2.39 3.34 -3.23
C LEU A 19 1.87 4.00 -1.95
N THR A 20 0.99 4.97 -2.10
CA THR A 20 0.22 5.58 -1.01
C THR A 20 -1.21 5.04 -0.97
N ASP A 21 -1.98 5.48 0.01
CA ASP A 21 -3.42 5.20 0.07
C ASP A 21 -4.18 5.65 -1.18
N HIS A 22 -3.79 6.79 -1.75
CA HIS A 22 -4.39 7.31 -2.97
C HIS A 22 -4.04 6.44 -4.18
N ASP A 23 -2.82 5.92 -4.25
CA ASP A 23 -2.40 5.05 -5.34
C ASP A 23 -3.12 3.70 -5.27
N LEU A 24 -3.27 3.14 -4.07
CA LEU A 24 -4.11 1.96 -3.86
C LEU A 24 -5.57 2.20 -4.25
N ALA A 25 -6.16 3.33 -3.86
CA ALA A 25 -7.53 3.67 -4.20
C ALA A 25 -7.72 3.70 -5.72
N LYS A 26 -6.77 4.29 -6.46
CA LYS A 26 -6.76 4.30 -7.93
C LYS A 26 -6.56 2.90 -8.51
N LEU A 27 -5.56 2.17 -8.01
CA LEU A 27 -5.16 0.85 -8.51
C LEU A 27 -6.26 -0.20 -8.33
N PHE A 28 -6.93 -0.20 -7.18
CA PHE A 28 -8.03 -1.12 -6.87
C PHE A 28 -9.41 -0.59 -7.28
N LYS A 29 -9.49 0.66 -7.77
CA LYS A 29 -10.76 1.36 -8.06
C LYS A 29 -11.73 1.34 -6.88
N VAL A 30 -11.24 1.69 -5.68
CA VAL A 30 -12.01 1.73 -4.43
C VAL A 30 -11.86 3.07 -3.73
N SER A 31 -12.72 3.35 -2.74
CA SER A 31 -12.58 4.53 -1.89
C SER A 31 -11.38 4.44 -0.94
N LEU A 32 -10.86 5.59 -0.49
CA LEU A 32 -9.85 5.65 0.58
C LEU A 32 -10.34 4.98 1.88
N SER A 33 -11.63 5.10 2.19
CA SER A 33 -12.25 4.43 3.33
C SER A 33 -12.14 2.91 3.22
N SER A 34 -12.28 2.35 2.01
CA SER A 34 -12.07 0.93 1.76
C SER A 34 -10.62 0.52 2.02
N VAL A 35 -9.65 1.30 1.54
CA VAL A 35 -8.21 1.07 1.78
C VAL A 35 -7.90 1.13 3.29
N TYR A 36 -8.41 2.14 3.99
CA TYR A 36 -8.28 2.25 5.44
C TYR A 36 -8.84 1.02 6.17
N ARG A 37 -10.05 0.57 5.80
CA ARG A 37 -10.65 -0.64 6.38
C ARG A 37 -9.79 -1.88 6.13
N TRP A 38 -9.29 -2.08 4.91
CA TRP A 38 -8.41 -3.20 4.59
C TRP A 38 -7.12 -3.18 5.42
N ARG A 39 -6.54 -2.00 5.62
CA ARG A 39 -5.38 -1.82 6.52
C ARG A 39 -5.72 -2.19 7.97
N LYS A 40 -6.86 -1.71 8.48
CA LYS A 40 -7.34 -2.05 9.83
C LYS A 40 -7.61 -3.54 10.00
N GLN A 41 -8.07 -4.21 8.95
CA GLN A 41 -8.29 -5.66 8.89
C GLN A 41 -7.01 -6.46 8.61
N LYS A 42 -5.85 -5.80 8.48
CA LYS A 42 -4.55 -6.41 8.16
C LYS A 42 -4.52 -7.18 6.83
N LEU A 43 -5.36 -6.78 5.87
CA LEU A 43 -5.43 -7.39 4.54
C LEU A 43 -4.35 -6.87 3.57
N LEU A 44 -3.77 -5.70 3.87
CA LEU A 44 -2.71 -5.10 3.07
C LEU A 44 -1.45 -4.95 3.92
N PRO A 45 -0.30 -5.50 3.48
CA PRO A 45 0.98 -5.22 4.11
C PRO A 45 1.35 -3.77 3.85
N TYR A 46 1.62 -3.02 4.92
CA TYR A 46 1.98 -1.60 4.86
C TYR A 46 3.06 -1.30 5.88
N PHE A 47 3.80 -0.23 5.65
CA PHE A 47 4.64 0.39 6.67
C PHE A 47 4.26 1.85 6.83
N LYS A 48 4.49 2.38 8.03
CA LYS A 48 4.18 3.77 8.37
C LYS A 48 5.47 4.56 8.39
N MET A 49 5.51 5.67 7.66
CA MET A 49 6.62 6.62 7.71
C MET A 49 6.04 8.01 7.94
N GLY A 50 6.30 8.57 9.13
CA GLY A 50 5.60 9.76 9.61
C GLY A 50 4.11 9.49 9.79
N ASN A 51 3.27 10.33 9.19
CA ASN A 51 1.81 10.17 9.24
C ASN A 51 1.24 9.40 8.02
N THR A 52 2.10 9.03 7.07
CA THR A 52 1.70 8.41 5.80
C THR A 52 1.93 6.90 5.86
N CYS A 53 0.97 6.15 5.32
CA CYS A 53 1.12 4.71 5.10
C CYS A 53 1.57 4.45 3.66
N TYR A 54 2.61 3.64 3.54
CA TYR A 54 3.20 3.25 2.27
C TYR A 54 3.08 1.74 2.06
N TYR A 55 3.03 1.36 0.80
CA TYR A 55 2.86 -0.02 0.36
C TYR A 55 3.86 -0.30 -0.75
N VAL A 56 4.43 -1.50 -0.74
CA VAL A 56 5.40 -1.92 -1.75
C VAL A 56 4.64 -2.44 -2.97
N GLN A 57 4.82 -1.80 -4.12
CA GLN A 57 4.08 -2.15 -5.34
C GLN A 57 4.24 -3.63 -5.71
N GLU A 58 5.46 -4.14 -5.62
CA GLU A 58 5.84 -5.52 -5.98
C GLU A 58 5.12 -6.56 -5.10
N VAL A 59 4.72 -6.16 -3.89
CA VAL A 59 3.93 -7.00 -2.96
C VAL A 59 2.43 -6.83 -3.21
N ILE A 60 1.98 -5.61 -3.49
CA ILE A 60 0.56 -5.29 -3.67
C ILE A 60 0.00 -5.83 -4.98
N VAL A 61 0.75 -5.71 -6.09
CA VAL A 61 0.24 -6.05 -7.43
C VAL A 61 -0.14 -7.53 -7.55
N PRO A 62 0.64 -8.50 -7.05
CA PRO A 62 0.22 -9.91 -7.05
C PRO A 62 -1.09 -10.16 -6.29
N LEU A 63 -1.37 -9.41 -5.21
CA LEU A 63 -2.62 -9.54 -4.45
C LEU A 63 -3.86 -9.14 -5.27
N LEU A 64 -3.71 -8.21 -6.23
CA LEU A 64 -4.77 -7.87 -7.18
C LEU A 64 -5.11 -9.04 -8.10
N VAL A 65 -4.07 -9.69 -8.65
CA VAL A 65 -4.22 -10.80 -9.59
C VAL A 65 -4.85 -12.01 -8.89
N ALA A 66 -4.43 -12.29 -7.66
CA ALA A 66 -5.02 -13.35 -6.84
C ALA A 66 -6.50 -13.08 -6.53
N LYS A 67 -6.87 -11.84 -6.20
CA LYS A 67 -8.25 -11.44 -5.92
C LYS A 67 -9.18 -11.51 -7.14
N GLY A 68 -8.64 -11.36 -8.36
CA GLY A 68 -9.38 -11.63 -9.59
C GLY A 68 -9.64 -13.12 -9.85
N SER A 69 -8.93 -14.01 -9.16
CA SER A 69 -8.88 -15.44 -9.48
C SER A 69 -9.53 -16.37 -8.44
N ARG A 70 -9.72 -15.96 -7.18
CA ARG A 70 -10.50 -16.72 -6.17
C ARG A 70 -10.69 -15.86 -4.90
N GLY A 71 -11.90 -15.88 -4.35
CA GLY A 71 -12.24 -15.20 -3.10
C GLY A 71 -11.30 -15.59 -1.95
N LEU A 72 -11.00 -14.61 -1.10
CA LEU A 72 -10.15 -14.69 0.09
C LEU A 72 -10.33 -16.03 0.85
N GLN A 73 -9.40 -16.97 0.70
CA GLN A 73 -9.25 -18.04 1.68
C GLN A 73 -8.36 -17.53 2.80
N THR A 74 -8.96 -17.26 3.95
CA THR A 74 -8.23 -17.10 5.20
C THR A 74 -7.74 -18.47 5.65
N ALA A 75 -6.46 -18.77 5.44
CA ALA A 75 -5.83 -19.90 6.10
C ALA A 75 -5.72 -19.56 7.61
N PRO A 76 -6.14 -20.46 8.53
CA PRO A 76 -5.90 -20.27 9.94
C PRO A 76 -4.41 -20.45 10.21
N VAL A 77 -3.80 -19.48 10.89
CA VAL A 77 -2.46 -19.67 11.45
C VAL A 77 -2.63 -20.53 12.70
N GLU A 78 -2.34 -21.81 12.57
CA GLU A 78 -2.23 -22.74 13.69
C GLU A 78 -0.97 -22.37 14.49
N ASN A 79 -1.16 -21.95 15.74
CA ASN A 79 -0.06 -21.74 16.69
C ASN A 79 0.41 -23.13 17.16
N GLN A 80 1.70 -23.41 16.98
CA GLN A 80 2.44 -24.37 17.80
C GLN A 80 3.27 -23.63 18.83
#